data_AF-A0A959VTI7-F1
#
_entry.id   AF-A0A959VTI7-F1
#
_cell.length_a   1.000
_cell.length_b   1.000
_cell.length_c   1.000
_cell.angle_alpha   90.00
_cell.angle_beta   90.00
_cell.angle_gamma   90.00
#
_symmetry.space_group_name_H-M   'P 1'
#
loop_
_entity.id
_entity.type
_entity.pdbx_description
1 polymer ?
#
loop_
_entity_poly.entity_id
_entity_poly.type
_entity_poly.pdbx_seq_one_letter_code
_entity_poly.pdbx_strand_id
1 'polypeptide(L)'
;MIRKFPRPILLLIAVPAIAAAFIAGCGSDDSSSDSDQPDAGLTAVKSYLTEHTADLVAQTDTLKTAGNAYYDLAKANDFDYEKMLKNDGEAVNAALTDAKNAFIKANPAYEEMEGIVAGIPRTAQYDTDIDAGSDASDPESAVSFNLTLPNGEVMKQPGNLFFLIETALYGTNEDLTAEGVKPDVDGDGKVSFGEGLPEANAFKASVDEINKQAKDLDKDAQEIVITPSDAFTSITVMTPTMSEYFEQWKLSSFVAGEGSQQEEGFVATSRLSDIADILTGIDFTYAEIEPQIAEKNANQAEQTAAELGNLLSTAEYLRDLEAAGEKFTAKQADQLGAEMQAQAERIAGQVTQAAKDLDIEIQEG
;
A
#
# COMPACT_ATOMS: atom_id res chain seq x y z
N MET A 1 44.80 2.51 8.09
CA MET A 1 45.25 3.77 7.45
C MET A 1 44.26 4.84 7.89
N ILE A 2 44.64 5.66 8.87
CA ILE A 2 43.74 6.55 9.62
C ILE A 2 43.65 7.89 8.88
N ARG A 3 42.47 8.29 8.42
CA ARG A 3 42.23 9.66 7.91
C ARG A 3 41.42 10.46 8.94
N LYS A 4 42.08 11.49 9.46
CA LYS A 4 41.56 12.48 10.41
C LYS A 4 40.78 13.57 9.66
N PHE A 5 39.63 13.93 10.20
CA PHE A 5 38.93 15.20 9.93
C PHE A 5 39.73 16.40 10.47
N PRO A 6 39.63 17.58 9.84
CA PRO A 6 39.78 18.85 10.54
C PRO A 6 38.43 19.57 10.67
N ARG A 7 38.17 20.06 11.89
CA ARG A 7 37.11 21.00 12.25
C ARG A 7 37.77 22.35 12.63
N PRO A 8 37.02 23.44 12.85
CA PRO A 8 37.06 24.69 12.07
C PRO A 8 37.85 25.82 12.75
N ILE A 9 38.14 26.88 11.99
CA ILE A 9 38.64 28.15 12.54
C ILE A 9 37.47 29.13 12.67
N LEU A 10 37.19 29.47 13.92
CA LEU A 10 36.37 30.59 14.38
C LEU A 10 37.10 31.90 14.06
N LEU A 11 36.40 32.88 13.49
CA LEU A 11 36.84 34.28 13.55
C LEU A 11 35.65 35.18 13.87
N LEU A 12 35.92 36.09 14.79
CA LEU A 12 35.02 36.84 15.65
C LEU A 12 35.27 38.33 15.33
N ILE A 13 34.30 39.20 15.66
CA ILE A 13 34.39 40.68 15.81
C ILE A 13 34.17 41.45 14.48
N ALA A 14 33.34 42.50 14.34
CA ALA A 14 32.74 43.46 15.27
C ALA A 14 31.44 44.08 14.71
N VAL A 15 30.58 44.51 15.64
CA VAL A 15 29.49 45.50 15.47
C VAL A 15 30.05 46.90 15.73
N PRO A 16 29.52 47.95 15.06
CA PRO A 16 29.00 49.09 15.83
C PRO A 16 27.63 49.56 15.35
N ALA A 17 26.87 50.06 16.34
CA ALA A 17 25.49 50.51 16.25
C ALA A 17 25.35 52.02 15.93
N ILE A 18 24.07 52.42 15.79
CA ILE A 18 23.45 53.74 16.02
C ILE A 18 23.09 54.52 14.74
N ALA A 19 21.78 54.62 14.45
CA ALA A 19 21.01 55.86 14.67
C ALA A 19 19.53 55.67 14.29
N ALA A 20 18.64 55.98 15.23
CA ALA A 20 17.19 56.05 15.05
C ALA A 20 16.77 57.37 14.38
N ALA A 21 15.72 57.32 13.57
CA ALA A 21 14.88 58.47 13.26
C ALA A 21 13.42 58.02 13.24
N PHE A 22 12.65 58.53 14.21
CA PHE A 22 11.19 58.48 14.25
C PHE A 22 10.62 59.44 13.19
N ILE A 23 9.74 58.96 12.34
CA ILE A 23 8.68 59.78 11.75
C ILE A 23 7.36 59.06 12.01
N ALA A 24 6.53 59.68 12.84
CA ALA A 24 5.12 59.37 12.97
C ALA A 24 4.39 59.93 11.74
N GLY A 25 3.70 59.05 11.01
CA GLY A 25 2.77 59.41 9.95
C GLY A 25 1.59 58.47 10.00
N CYS A 26 0.43 58.98 10.42
CA CYS A 26 -0.84 58.30 10.36
C CYS A 26 -1.20 57.99 8.90
N GLY A 27 -1.46 56.72 8.61
CA GLY A 27 -2.09 56.27 7.38
C GLY A 27 -2.63 54.88 7.63
N SER A 28 -3.95 54.78 7.78
CA SER A 28 -4.67 53.51 7.62
C SER A 28 -4.27 52.89 6.29
N ASP A 29 -3.81 51.66 6.33
CA ASP A 29 -4.11 50.65 5.30
C ASP A 29 -3.85 49.29 5.95
N ASP A 30 -4.94 48.59 6.27
CA ASP A 30 -4.95 47.14 6.47
C ASP A 30 -4.36 46.52 5.22
N SER A 31 -3.10 46.10 5.32
CA SER A 31 -2.44 45.24 4.35
C SER A 31 -1.79 44.11 5.13
N SER A 32 -2.66 43.23 5.64
CA SER A 32 -2.31 41.82 5.76
C SER A 32 -1.87 41.36 4.38
N SER A 33 -0.58 41.45 4.10
CA SER A 33 0.04 40.71 3.02
C SER A 33 0.06 39.25 3.46
N ASP A 34 -1.08 38.58 3.36
CA ASP A 34 -1.05 37.17 3.01
C ASP A 34 -0.35 37.12 1.65
N SER A 35 0.91 36.71 1.69
CA SER A 35 1.55 36.19 0.51
C SER A 35 0.80 34.93 0.13
N ASP A 36 -0.22 35.06 -0.73
CA ASP A 36 -0.64 34.01 -1.65
C ASP A 36 0.59 33.68 -2.51
N GLN A 37 1.49 32.86 -1.98
CA GLN A 37 2.20 31.97 -2.87
C GLN A 37 1.13 31.09 -3.49
N PRO A 38 1.14 30.90 -4.82
CA PRO A 38 0.32 29.84 -5.42
C PRO A 38 0.66 28.54 -4.67
N ASP A 39 -0.37 27.78 -4.28
CA ASP A 39 -0.20 26.50 -3.60
C ASP A 39 0.81 25.67 -4.41
N ALA A 40 2.03 25.58 -3.89
CA ALA A 40 3.09 24.79 -4.48
C ALA A 40 2.90 23.30 -4.15
N GLY A 41 1.86 22.97 -3.38
CA GLY A 41 1.53 21.63 -2.91
C GLY A 41 0.28 21.08 -3.58
N LEU A 42 0.29 19.77 -3.78
CA LEU A 42 -0.89 19.03 -4.22
C LEU A 42 -1.75 18.72 -2.99
N THR A 43 -2.38 19.75 -2.42
CA THR A 43 -3.14 19.65 -1.16
C THR A 43 -4.28 18.63 -1.25
N ALA A 44 -4.92 18.50 -2.40
CA ALA A 44 -5.94 17.48 -2.64
C ALA A 44 -5.34 16.05 -2.59
N VAL A 45 -4.20 15.83 -3.25
CA VAL A 45 -3.46 14.54 -3.20
C VAL A 45 -3.02 14.23 -1.77
N LYS A 46 -2.53 15.22 -1.02
CA LYS A 46 -2.24 15.04 0.40
C LYS A 46 -3.48 14.66 1.20
N SER A 47 -4.60 15.33 0.96
CA SER A 47 -5.85 15.07 1.69
C SER A 47 -6.35 13.66 1.41
N TYR A 48 -6.32 13.25 0.15
CA TYR A 48 -6.59 11.88 -0.30
C TYR A 48 -5.70 10.88 0.44
N LEU A 49 -4.37 11.02 0.35
CA LEU A 49 -3.43 10.14 1.05
C LEU A 49 -3.74 10.05 2.55
N THR A 50 -3.95 11.17 3.24
CA THR A 50 -4.22 11.18 4.68
C THR A 50 -5.58 10.60 5.08
N GLU A 51 -6.57 10.62 4.18
CA GLU A 51 -7.88 10.00 4.42
C GLU A 51 -7.75 8.48 4.33
N HIS A 52 -7.08 7.97 3.30
CA HIS A 52 -6.88 6.53 3.10
C HIS A 52 -5.92 5.93 4.15
N THR A 53 -4.85 6.63 4.55
CA THR A 53 -3.99 6.14 5.66
C THR A 53 -4.75 6.07 6.98
N ALA A 54 -5.64 7.01 7.26
CA ALA A 54 -6.47 6.98 8.46
C ALA A 54 -7.46 5.81 8.45
N ASP A 55 -8.05 5.48 7.29
CA ASP A 55 -8.90 4.30 7.15
C ASP A 55 -8.10 3.00 7.33
N LEU A 56 -6.92 2.88 6.71
CA LEU A 56 -6.03 1.73 6.91
C LEU A 56 -5.66 1.54 8.39
N VAL A 57 -5.38 2.63 9.13
CA VAL A 57 -5.15 2.55 10.58
C VAL A 57 -6.37 1.99 11.31
N ALA A 58 -7.58 2.43 10.96
CA ALA A 58 -8.81 1.93 11.58
C ALA A 58 -9.07 0.45 11.27
N GLN A 59 -8.83 0.01 10.03
CA GLN A 59 -9.01 -1.39 9.65
C GLN A 59 -7.93 -2.29 10.28
N THR A 60 -6.67 -1.85 10.31
CA THR A 60 -5.59 -2.62 10.97
C THR A 60 -5.73 -2.66 12.49
N ASP A 61 -6.34 -1.65 13.13
CA ASP A 61 -6.72 -1.71 14.56
C ASP A 61 -7.78 -2.79 14.81
N THR A 62 -8.75 -2.92 13.90
CA THR A 62 -9.78 -3.98 13.96
C THR A 62 -9.16 -5.35 13.75
N LEU A 63 -8.30 -5.49 12.73
CA LEU A 63 -7.56 -6.71 12.43
C LEU A 63 -6.69 -7.17 13.62
N LYS A 64 -5.94 -6.25 14.22
CA LYS A 64 -5.16 -6.50 15.42
C LYS A 64 -6.03 -6.93 16.61
N THR A 65 -7.20 -6.32 16.78
CA THR A 65 -8.14 -6.73 17.83
C THR A 65 -8.60 -8.17 17.65
N ALA A 66 -8.95 -8.56 16.43
CA ALA A 66 -9.34 -9.93 16.10
C ALA A 66 -8.17 -10.92 16.28
N GLY A 67 -6.96 -10.57 15.82
CA GLY A 67 -5.77 -11.39 16.00
C GLY A 67 -5.35 -11.55 17.47
N ASN A 68 -5.54 -10.53 18.30
CA ASN A 68 -5.36 -10.65 19.76
C ASN A 68 -6.35 -11.64 20.37
N ALA A 69 -7.63 -11.58 19.96
CA ALA A 69 -8.65 -12.51 20.45
C ALA A 69 -8.33 -13.96 20.07
N TYR A 70 -7.91 -14.19 18.82
CA TYR A 70 -7.46 -15.51 18.37
C TYR A 70 -6.24 -16.02 19.16
N TYR A 71 -5.23 -15.17 19.35
CA TYR A 71 -4.04 -15.51 20.12
C TYR A 71 -4.37 -15.87 21.59
N ASP A 72 -5.29 -15.14 22.22
CA ASP A 72 -5.71 -15.41 23.60
C ASP A 72 -6.44 -16.76 23.72
N LEU A 73 -7.22 -17.18 22.71
CA LEU A 73 -7.83 -18.50 22.64
C LEU A 73 -6.79 -19.62 22.52
N ALA A 74 -5.79 -19.42 21.64
CA ALA A 74 -4.69 -20.37 21.49
C ALA A 74 -3.91 -20.50 22.79
N LYS A 75 -3.55 -19.37 23.41
CA LYS A 75 -2.84 -19.32 24.69
C LYS A 75 -3.63 -19.97 25.83
N ALA A 76 -4.95 -19.75 25.92
CA ALA A 76 -5.80 -20.36 26.94
C ALA A 76 -5.86 -21.90 26.83
N ASN A 77 -5.57 -22.42 25.63
CA ASN A 77 -5.48 -23.85 25.36
C ASN A 77 -4.04 -24.36 25.29
N ASP A 78 -3.06 -23.59 25.78
CA ASP A 78 -1.63 -23.94 25.78
C ASP A 78 -1.04 -24.14 24.37
N PHE A 79 -1.61 -23.45 23.37
CA PHE A 79 -1.32 -23.59 21.94
C PHE A 79 -1.58 -25.00 21.38
N ASP A 80 -2.40 -25.79 22.06
CA ASP A 80 -2.96 -27.03 21.53
C ASP A 80 -4.18 -26.70 20.67
N TYR A 81 -3.97 -26.59 19.36
CA TYR A 81 -4.98 -26.16 18.40
C TYR A 81 -6.14 -27.17 18.25
N GLU A 82 -5.90 -28.48 18.41
CA GLU A 82 -6.96 -29.49 18.41
C GLU A 82 -7.87 -29.31 19.64
N LYS A 83 -7.27 -29.11 20.81
CA LYS A 83 -7.99 -28.80 22.04
C LYS A 83 -8.73 -27.46 21.93
N MET A 84 -8.13 -26.44 21.32
CA MET A 84 -8.73 -25.13 21.11
C MET A 84 -9.99 -25.23 20.24
N LEU A 85 -9.92 -25.87 19.07
CA LEU A 85 -11.10 -26.06 18.20
C LEU A 85 -12.21 -26.83 18.92
N LYS A 86 -11.85 -27.86 19.70
CA LYS A 86 -12.81 -28.67 20.44
C LYS A 86 -13.51 -27.91 21.57
N ASN A 87 -12.77 -27.08 22.30
CA ASN A 87 -13.30 -26.40 23.49
C ASN A 87 -13.97 -25.06 23.14
N ASP A 88 -13.41 -24.35 22.16
CA ASP A 88 -13.69 -22.94 21.88
C ASP A 88 -13.99 -22.68 20.39
N GLY A 89 -14.34 -23.71 19.60
CA GLY A 89 -14.52 -23.61 18.15
C GLY A 89 -15.40 -22.45 17.67
N GLU A 90 -16.54 -22.20 18.32
CA GLU A 90 -17.40 -21.04 17.99
C GLU A 90 -16.68 -19.70 18.17
N ALA A 91 -15.87 -19.56 19.23
CA ALA A 91 -15.10 -18.35 19.51
C ALA A 91 -13.91 -18.21 18.55
N VAL A 92 -13.28 -19.33 18.16
CA VAL A 92 -12.22 -19.37 17.15
C VAL A 92 -12.78 -18.90 15.80
N ASN A 93 -13.91 -19.47 15.36
CA ASN A 93 -14.56 -19.11 14.11
C ASN A 93 -14.93 -17.62 14.09
N ALA A 94 -15.50 -17.10 15.19
CA ALA A 94 -15.84 -15.69 15.30
C ALA A 94 -14.59 -14.79 15.17
N ALA A 95 -13.51 -15.09 15.89
CA ALA A 95 -12.28 -14.31 15.84
C ALA A 95 -11.63 -14.31 14.45
N LEU A 96 -11.59 -15.47 13.78
CA LEU A 96 -11.03 -15.57 12.42
C LEU A 96 -11.95 -14.94 11.37
N THR A 97 -13.27 -15.01 11.54
CA THR A 97 -14.23 -14.29 10.68
C THR A 97 -14.07 -12.78 10.82
N ASP A 98 -13.94 -12.27 12.05
CA ASP A 98 -13.68 -10.86 12.31
C ASP A 98 -12.36 -10.40 11.67
N ALA A 99 -11.31 -11.23 11.76
CA ALA A 99 -10.03 -10.95 11.12
C ALA A 99 -10.14 -10.91 9.58
N LYS A 100 -10.81 -11.89 8.96
CA LYS A 100 -11.06 -11.90 7.49
C LYS A 100 -11.86 -10.68 7.05
N ASN A 101 -12.91 -10.31 7.78
CA ASN A 101 -13.70 -9.13 7.49
C ASN A 101 -12.91 -7.82 7.62
N ALA A 102 -11.97 -7.75 8.57
CA ALA A 102 -11.07 -6.61 8.70
C ALA A 102 -10.02 -6.59 7.58
N PHE A 103 -9.46 -7.73 7.22
CA PHE A 103 -8.51 -7.88 6.11
C PHE A 103 -9.09 -7.39 4.79
N ILE A 104 -10.29 -7.85 4.41
CA ILE A 104 -10.98 -7.48 3.16
C ILE A 104 -11.29 -5.97 3.09
N LYS A 105 -11.27 -5.25 4.22
CA LYS A 105 -11.40 -3.79 4.25
C LYS A 105 -10.05 -3.08 4.29
N ALA A 106 -9.07 -3.65 4.99
CA ALA A 106 -7.74 -3.09 5.09
C ALA A 106 -7.02 -3.08 3.74
N ASN A 107 -7.21 -4.14 2.94
CA ASN A 107 -6.59 -4.23 1.62
C ASN A 107 -7.02 -3.07 0.69
N PRO A 108 -8.30 -2.87 0.33
CA PRO A 108 -8.69 -1.74 -0.52
C PRO A 108 -8.33 -0.36 0.08
N ALA A 109 -8.37 -0.21 1.41
CA ALA A 109 -7.93 1.02 2.07
C ALA A 109 -6.43 1.34 1.85
N TYR A 110 -5.60 0.32 1.56
CA TYR A 110 -4.22 0.49 1.13
C TYR A 110 -4.11 0.68 -0.40
N GLU A 111 -4.73 -0.21 -1.18
CA GLU A 111 -4.65 -0.22 -2.66
C GLU A 111 -5.04 1.14 -3.28
N GLU A 112 -6.09 1.79 -2.76
CA GLU A 112 -6.53 3.11 -3.22
C GLU A 112 -5.43 4.18 -3.12
N MET A 113 -4.52 4.08 -2.15
CA MET A 113 -3.41 5.01 -1.97
C MET A 113 -2.04 4.47 -2.41
N GLU A 114 -1.93 3.19 -2.77
CA GLU A 114 -0.66 2.54 -3.10
C GLU A 114 0.07 3.29 -4.22
N GLY A 115 -0.65 3.71 -5.27
CA GLY A 115 -0.08 4.47 -6.38
C GLY A 115 0.70 5.70 -5.92
N ILE A 116 0.31 6.33 -4.81
CA ILE A 116 1.02 7.45 -4.19
C ILE A 116 2.12 6.93 -3.24
N VAL A 117 1.80 5.97 -2.36
CA VAL A 117 2.73 5.46 -1.33
C VAL A 117 3.96 4.81 -1.94
N ALA A 118 3.78 3.87 -2.87
CA ALA A 118 4.82 3.14 -3.57
C ALA A 118 5.59 4.04 -4.55
N GLY A 119 4.88 5.00 -5.15
CA GLY A 119 5.43 5.91 -6.15
C GLY A 119 6.31 7.04 -5.61
N ILE A 120 6.30 7.29 -4.29
CA ILE A 120 7.08 8.36 -3.66
C ILE A 120 8.23 7.74 -2.85
N PRO A 121 9.51 8.03 -3.17
CA PRO A 121 10.66 7.38 -2.52
C PRO A 121 10.68 7.48 -0.99
N ARG A 122 10.11 8.55 -0.42
CA ARG A 122 10.02 8.71 1.04
C ARG A 122 9.09 7.69 1.71
N THR A 123 8.07 7.22 1.00
CA THR A 123 7.04 6.30 1.52
C THR A 123 7.11 4.90 0.88
N ALA A 124 7.89 4.72 -0.19
CA ALA A 124 7.99 3.45 -0.92
C ALA A 124 8.40 2.26 -0.06
N GLN A 125 9.18 2.45 1.02
CA GLN A 125 9.51 1.34 1.91
C GLN A 125 8.28 0.79 2.66
N TYR A 126 7.26 1.62 2.91
CA TYR A 126 6.00 1.13 3.48
C TYR A 126 5.30 0.18 2.51
N ASP A 127 5.38 0.46 1.21
CA ASP A 127 4.83 -0.43 0.19
C ASP A 127 5.54 -1.79 0.16
N THR A 128 6.86 -1.78 0.17
CA THR A 128 7.65 -3.01 0.31
C THR A 128 7.24 -3.76 1.58
N ASP A 129 7.13 -3.10 2.72
CA ASP A 129 6.84 -3.80 3.98
C ASP A 129 5.38 -4.28 4.09
N ILE A 130 4.44 -3.55 3.50
CA ILE A 130 3.00 -3.81 3.64
C ILE A 130 2.49 -4.77 2.55
N ASP A 131 2.83 -4.57 1.28
CA ASP A 131 2.16 -5.23 0.15
C ASP A 131 3.09 -5.88 -0.90
N ALA A 132 4.24 -5.28 -1.21
CA ALA A 132 5.03 -5.69 -2.38
C ALA A 132 6.32 -6.47 -2.08
N GLY A 133 6.84 -6.37 -0.85
CA GLY A 133 8.16 -6.89 -0.51
C GLY A 133 8.23 -8.41 -0.43
N SER A 134 9.36 -8.94 -0.89
CA SER A 134 9.68 -10.37 -0.84
C SER A 134 10.26 -10.77 0.52
N ASP A 135 10.47 -12.07 0.69
CA ASP A 135 11.20 -12.60 1.83
C ASP A 135 12.72 -12.48 1.67
N ALA A 136 13.49 -12.96 2.66
CA ALA A 136 14.94 -12.93 2.63
C ALA A 136 15.60 -13.66 1.44
N SER A 137 14.85 -14.43 0.65
CA SER A 137 15.37 -15.15 -0.53
C SER A 137 15.63 -14.25 -1.72
N ASP A 138 14.97 -13.08 -1.80
CA ASP A 138 15.28 -12.01 -2.75
C ASP A 138 15.67 -10.70 -2.02
N PRO A 139 16.95 -10.55 -1.62
CA PRO A 139 17.39 -9.40 -0.84
C PRO A 139 17.23 -8.03 -1.51
N GLU A 140 17.02 -7.97 -2.83
CA GLU A 140 16.85 -6.70 -3.55
C GLU A 140 15.46 -6.09 -3.32
N SER A 141 14.45 -6.93 -3.05
CA SER A 141 13.07 -6.54 -2.81
C SER A 141 12.56 -6.92 -1.41
N ALA A 142 13.44 -7.44 -0.55
CA ALA A 142 13.05 -7.96 0.76
C ALA A 142 12.53 -6.88 1.71
N VAL A 143 11.51 -7.23 2.50
CA VAL A 143 10.99 -6.37 3.58
C VAL A 143 12.07 -5.92 4.55
N SER A 144 11.89 -4.74 5.15
CA SER A 144 12.89 -4.11 6.02
C SER A 144 12.90 -4.65 7.47
N PHE A 145 11.90 -5.44 7.85
CA PHE A 145 11.67 -5.88 9.22
C PHE A 145 11.92 -7.37 9.45
N ASN A 146 12.03 -7.75 10.73
CA ASN A 146 11.90 -9.12 11.19
C ASN A 146 10.70 -9.19 12.14
N LEU A 147 9.95 -10.29 12.14
CA LEU A 147 8.88 -10.50 13.11
C LEU A 147 9.45 -11.19 14.35
N THR A 148 9.35 -10.51 15.50
CA THR A 148 9.62 -11.15 16.80
C THR A 148 8.31 -11.73 17.33
N LEU A 149 8.27 -13.05 17.43
CA LEU A 149 7.08 -13.78 17.83
C LEU A 149 6.87 -13.72 19.36
N PRO A 150 5.62 -13.81 19.86
CA PRO A 150 5.35 -13.85 21.30
C PRO A 150 6.04 -14.97 22.08
N ASN A 151 6.38 -16.08 21.41
CA ASN A 151 7.14 -17.20 21.98
C ASN A 151 8.67 -16.94 22.06
N GLY A 152 9.15 -15.80 21.53
CA GLY A 152 10.56 -15.40 21.52
C GLY A 152 11.34 -15.80 20.26
N GLU A 153 10.72 -16.53 19.33
CA GLU A 153 11.31 -16.81 18.02
C GLU A 153 11.31 -15.58 17.12
N VAL A 154 12.13 -15.60 16.06
CA VAL A 154 12.25 -14.50 15.11
C VAL A 154 12.15 -15.04 13.70
N MET A 155 11.15 -14.59 12.95
CA MET A 155 11.06 -14.78 11.51
C MET A 155 11.82 -13.66 10.82
N LYS A 156 12.87 -14.00 10.09
CA LYS A 156 13.75 -13.01 9.47
C LYS A 156 13.22 -12.63 8.09
N GLN A 157 12.92 -11.34 7.88
CA GLN A 157 12.38 -10.78 6.64
C GLN A 157 11.41 -11.77 5.96
N PRO A 158 10.24 -12.04 6.59
CA PRO A 158 9.36 -13.13 6.17
C PRO A 158 8.56 -12.86 4.90
N GLY A 159 8.68 -11.68 4.29
CA GLY A 159 7.78 -11.21 3.23
C GLY A 159 6.84 -10.12 3.73
N ASN A 160 6.09 -9.52 2.80
CA ASN A 160 5.17 -8.43 3.09
C ASN A 160 3.99 -8.86 3.97
N LEU A 161 3.39 -7.88 4.66
CA LEU A 161 2.42 -8.14 5.72
C LEU A 161 1.05 -8.59 5.20
N PHE A 162 0.57 -8.07 4.07
CA PHE A 162 -0.70 -8.54 3.50
C PHE A 162 -0.61 -10.00 3.11
N PHE A 163 0.46 -10.43 2.42
CA PHE A 163 0.70 -11.82 2.08
C PHE A 163 0.71 -12.72 3.32
N LEU A 164 1.49 -12.37 4.35
CA LEU A 164 1.60 -13.19 5.57
C LEU A 164 0.28 -13.34 6.31
N ILE A 165 -0.54 -12.29 6.34
CA ILE A 165 -1.81 -12.28 7.05
C ILE A 165 -2.87 -13.03 6.25
N GLU A 166 -2.96 -12.78 4.95
CA GLU A 166 -3.93 -13.44 4.06
C GLU A 166 -3.69 -14.95 4.04
N THR A 167 -2.47 -15.37 3.70
CA THR A 167 -2.16 -16.78 3.52
C THR A 167 -2.32 -17.59 4.80
N ALA A 168 -2.09 -16.98 5.97
CA ALA A 168 -2.40 -17.57 7.26
C ALA A 168 -3.92 -17.70 7.51
N LEU A 169 -4.70 -16.66 7.22
CA LEU A 169 -6.15 -16.64 7.42
C LEU A 169 -6.91 -17.61 6.50
N TYR A 170 -6.40 -17.80 5.29
CA TYR A 170 -7.02 -18.64 4.25
C TYR A 170 -6.35 -20.01 4.11
N GLY A 171 -5.21 -20.22 4.78
CA GLY A 171 -4.54 -21.51 4.87
C GLY A 171 -3.85 -21.94 3.57
N THR A 172 -3.39 -20.98 2.78
CA THR A 172 -2.71 -21.24 1.50
C THR A 172 -1.20 -21.31 1.61
N ASN A 173 -0.63 -20.85 2.74
CA ASN A 173 0.77 -21.06 3.08
C ASN A 173 0.87 -21.94 4.35
N GLU A 174 1.32 -23.18 4.19
CA GLU A 174 1.36 -24.17 5.27
C GLU A 174 2.28 -23.74 6.43
N ASP A 175 3.37 -23.02 6.14
CA ASP A 175 4.35 -22.56 7.14
C ASP A 175 3.77 -21.50 8.10
N LEU A 176 2.63 -20.90 7.75
CA LEU A 176 1.93 -19.90 8.56
C LEU A 176 0.68 -20.45 9.26
N THR A 177 0.44 -21.76 9.15
CA THR A 177 -0.72 -22.44 9.75
C THR A 177 -0.35 -23.36 10.89
N ALA A 178 -1.33 -23.68 11.74
CA ALA A 178 -1.15 -24.61 12.85
C ALA A 178 -0.86 -26.05 12.36
N GLU A 179 0.27 -26.62 12.78
CA GLU A 179 0.66 -27.97 12.40
C GLU A 179 -0.19 -29.07 13.08
N GLY A 180 -0.38 -30.19 12.38
CA GLY A 180 -0.89 -31.43 12.96
C GLY A 180 -2.38 -31.46 13.30
N VAL A 181 -3.12 -30.41 12.96
CA VAL A 181 -4.57 -30.26 13.19
C VAL A 181 -5.29 -30.02 11.87
N LYS A 182 -6.54 -30.47 11.76
CA LYS A 182 -7.40 -30.15 10.61
C LYS A 182 -8.15 -28.86 10.91
N PRO A 183 -8.10 -27.85 10.02
CA PRO A 183 -8.75 -26.58 10.27
C PRO A 183 -10.24 -26.63 9.90
N ASP A 184 -11.01 -27.46 10.59
CA ASP A 184 -12.49 -27.46 10.54
C ASP A 184 -12.98 -26.33 11.44
N VAL A 185 -12.82 -25.09 10.97
CA VAL A 185 -13.00 -23.88 11.77
C VAL A 185 -14.48 -23.58 11.95
N ASP A 186 -15.32 -23.90 10.96
CA ASP A 186 -16.77 -23.71 11.04
C ASP A 186 -17.51 -24.87 11.72
N GLY A 187 -16.85 -26.01 11.89
CA GLY A 187 -17.35 -27.17 12.62
C GLY A 187 -18.32 -28.05 11.82
N ASP A 188 -18.36 -27.92 10.48
CA ASP A 188 -19.24 -28.71 9.61
C ASP A 188 -18.77 -30.16 9.38
N GLY A 189 -17.55 -30.48 9.83
CA GLY A 189 -16.94 -31.80 9.70
C GLY A 189 -16.12 -31.98 8.41
N LYS A 190 -15.93 -30.93 7.63
CA LYS A 190 -15.09 -30.88 6.43
C LYS A 190 -14.08 -29.74 6.57
N VAL A 191 -13.10 -29.74 5.68
CA VAL A 191 -12.16 -28.64 5.53
C VAL A 191 -12.34 -28.13 4.12
N SER A 192 -12.84 -26.90 4.00
CA SER A 192 -13.04 -26.23 2.72
C SER A 192 -11.87 -25.29 2.41
N PHE A 193 -11.73 -24.91 1.13
CA PHE A 193 -10.78 -23.89 0.74
C PHE A 193 -11.06 -22.57 1.48
N GLY A 194 -10.02 -21.89 1.94
CA GLY A 194 -10.14 -20.67 2.73
C GLY A 194 -10.41 -20.87 4.22
N GLU A 195 -10.55 -22.11 4.72
CA GLU A 195 -10.58 -22.41 6.15
C GLU A 195 -9.15 -22.51 6.73
N GLY A 196 -8.45 -21.38 6.79
CA GLY A 196 -7.15 -21.30 7.45
C GLY A 196 -7.27 -21.34 8.97
N LEU A 197 -6.32 -22.01 9.61
CA LEU A 197 -6.09 -21.95 11.06
C LEU A 197 -4.66 -21.43 11.29
N PRO A 198 -4.48 -20.12 11.50
CA PRO A 198 -3.15 -19.50 11.60
C PRO A 198 -2.31 -20.07 12.74
N GLU A 199 -0.99 -20.14 12.58
CA GLU A 199 -0.11 -20.26 13.74
C GLU A 199 -0.21 -18.96 14.57
N ALA A 200 -0.65 -19.08 15.81
CA ALA A 200 -1.08 -17.95 16.62
C ALA A 200 0.04 -16.95 16.91
N ASN A 201 1.29 -17.39 17.10
CA ASN A 201 2.42 -16.50 17.38
C ASN A 201 2.81 -15.68 16.15
N ALA A 202 2.93 -16.32 14.99
CA ALA A 202 3.19 -15.69 13.70
C ALA A 202 2.07 -14.71 13.35
N PHE A 203 0.81 -15.16 13.39
CA PHE A 203 -0.34 -14.32 13.06
C PHE A 203 -0.43 -13.09 13.96
N LYS A 204 -0.23 -13.27 15.28
CA LYS A 204 -0.21 -12.17 16.25
C LYS A 204 0.89 -11.15 15.95
N ALA A 205 2.08 -11.61 15.58
CA ALA A 205 3.19 -10.74 15.24
C ALA A 205 2.93 -9.97 13.94
N SER A 206 2.38 -10.62 12.91
CA SER A 206 2.05 -9.98 11.64
C SER A 206 0.98 -8.90 11.80
N VAL A 207 -0.12 -9.17 12.51
CA VAL A 207 -1.17 -8.16 12.73
C VAL A 207 -0.72 -7.00 13.63
N ASP A 208 0.25 -7.24 14.52
CA ASP A 208 0.88 -6.17 15.30
C ASP A 208 1.76 -5.28 14.43
N GLU A 209 2.55 -5.88 13.53
CA GLU A 209 3.48 -5.16 12.67
C GLU A 209 2.74 -4.37 11.59
N ILE A 210 1.71 -4.92 10.93
CA ILE A 210 0.92 -4.15 9.95
C ILE A 210 0.22 -2.95 10.60
N ASN A 211 -0.28 -3.11 11.83
CA ASN A 211 -0.88 -2.00 12.54
C ASN A 211 0.14 -0.92 12.92
N LYS A 212 1.38 -1.32 13.22
CA LYS A 212 2.48 -0.38 13.46
C LYS A 212 2.85 0.35 12.17
N GLN A 213 3.08 -0.39 11.08
CA GLN A 213 3.44 0.18 9.78
C GLN A 213 2.36 1.13 9.25
N ALA A 214 1.07 0.78 9.37
CA ALA A 214 -0.03 1.67 9.01
C ALA A 214 -0.02 2.99 9.80
N LYS A 215 0.29 2.94 11.10
CA LYS A 215 0.38 4.15 11.96
C LYS A 215 1.62 4.99 11.65
N ASP A 216 2.73 4.34 11.36
CA ASP A 216 3.97 5.02 10.96
C ASP A 216 3.79 5.68 9.58
N LEU A 217 3.16 4.99 8.63
CA LEU A 217 2.76 5.54 7.33
C LEU A 217 1.80 6.72 7.46
N ASP A 218 0.71 6.60 8.25
CA ASP A 218 -0.22 7.71 8.48
C ASP A 218 0.51 8.94 9.04
N LYS A 219 1.37 8.73 10.04
CA LYS A 219 2.17 9.82 10.60
C LYS A 219 3.05 10.49 9.55
N ASP A 220 3.73 9.72 8.71
CA ASP A 220 4.55 10.27 7.63
C ASP A 220 3.70 10.99 6.57
N ALA A 221 2.51 10.47 6.24
CA ALA A 221 1.54 11.12 5.36
C ALA A 221 1.03 12.47 5.92
N GLN A 222 0.84 12.58 7.23
CA GLN A 222 0.50 13.87 7.86
C GLN A 222 1.64 14.89 7.73
N GLU A 223 2.89 14.44 7.79
CA GLU A 223 4.08 15.30 7.77
C GLU A 223 4.58 15.64 6.36
N ILE A 224 4.34 14.78 5.37
CA ILE A 224 4.85 14.98 4.01
C ILE A 224 4.18 16.18 3.33
N VAL A 225 4.96 16.85 2.48
CA VAL A 225 4.44 17.84 1.53
C VAL A 225 4.54 17.19 0.16
N ILE A 226 3.39 16.92 -0.47
CA ILE A 226 3.34 16.32 -1.80
C ILE A 226 3.67 17.40 -2.83
N THR A 227 4.76 17.20 -3.55
CA THR A 227 5.23 18.10 -4.60
C THR A 227 4.78 17.62 -5.99
N PRO A 228 4.85 18.48 -7.03
CA PRO A 228 4.68 18.02 -8.40
C PRO A 228 5.64 16.88 -8.77
N SER A 229 6.91 16.95 -8.35
CA SER A 229 7.90 15.88 -8.59
C SER A 229 7.41 14.53 -8.05
N ASP A 230 6.82 14.52 -6.86
CA ASP A 230 6.25 13.31 -6.25
C ASP A 230 5.11 12.74 -7.10
N ALA A 231 4.16 13.56 -7.52
CA ALA A 231 3.03 13.11 -8.35
C ALA A 231 3.44 12.64 -9.75
N PHE A 232 4.38 13.34 -10.40
CA PHE A 232 4.90 12.90 -11.69
C PHE A 232 5.67 11.57 -11.55
N THR A 233 6.43 11.41 -10.47
CA THR A 233 7.14 10.15 -10.17
C THR A 233 6.14 9.03 -9.93
N SER A 234 5.13 9.27 -9.09
CA SER A 234 4.19 8.24 -8.69
C SER A 234 3.41 7.66 -9.88
N ILE A 235 2.88 8.52 -10.74
CA ILE A 235 2.19 8.11 -11.97
C ILE A 235 3.15 7.38 -12.90
N THR A 236 4.39 7.85 -13.06
CA THR A 236 5.34 7.24 -14.00
C THR A 236 5.80 5.86 -13.56
N VAL A 237 6.02 5.67 -12.25
CA VAL A 237 6.55 4.43 -11.68
C VAL A 237 5.44 3.38 -11.49
N MET A 238 4.26 3.79 -11.02
CA MET A 238 3.19 2.86 -10.64
C MET A 238 2.23 2.50 -11.77
N THR A 239 2.09 3.34 -12.80
CA THR A 239 1.19 2.98 -13.91
C THR A 239 1.63 1.71 -14.67
N PRO A 240 2.92 1.50 -15.03
CA PRO A 240 3.36 0.38 -15.87
C PRO A 240 3.64 -0.94 -15.13
N THR A 241 2.94 -1.24 -14.03
CA THR A 241 3.10 -2.49 -13.25
C THR A 241 2.10 -3.59 -13.62
N MET A 242 1.25 -3.35 -14.63
CA MET A 242 0.13 -4.23 -15.01
C MET A 242 0.53 -5.70 -15.28
N SER A 243 1.69 -5.95 -15.89
CA SER A 243 2.08 -7.31 -16.26
C SER A 243 2.27 -8.22 -15.05
N GLU A 244 2.80 -7.68 -13.95
CA GLU A 244 2.99 -8.41 -12.71
C GLU A 244 1.65 -8.72 -12.05
N TYR A 245 0.79 -7.72 -11.92
CA TYR A 245 -0.55 -7.90 -11.35
C TYR A 245 -1.40 -8.91 -12.14
N PHE A 246 -1.32 -8.90 -13.47
CA PHE A 246 -2.03 -9.89 -14.29
C PHE A 246 -1.41 -11.30 -14.23
N GLU A 247 -0.11 -11.42 -14.01
CA GLU A 247 0.53 -12.72 -13.76
C GLU A 247 0.03 -13.30 -12.43
N GLN A 248 0.02 -12.50 -11.36
CA GLN A 248 -0.52 -12.89 -10.05
C GLN A 248 -2.00 -13.26 -10.14
N TRP A 249 -2.82 -12.44 -10.81
CA TRP A 249 -4.24 -12.74 -11.05
C TRP A 249 -4.43 -14.08 -11.78
N LYS A 250 -3.66 -14.32 -12.84
CA LYS A 250 -3.68 -15.59 -13.60
C LYS A 250 -3.38 -16.80 -12.72
N LEU A 251 -2.42 -16.65 -11.82
CA LEU A 251 -1.95 -17.75 -10.96
C LEU A 251 -2.80 -17.93 -9.70
N SER A 252 -3.64 -16.96 -9.35
CA SER A 252 -4.54 -16.96 -8.19
C SER A 252 -5.74 -17.90 -8.32
N SER A 253 -6.47 -18.09 -7.22
CA SER A 253 -7.71 -18.88 -7.20
C SER A 253 -8.83 -18.31 -8.09
N PHE A 254 -8.79 -17.02 -8.44
CA PHE A 254 -9.81 -16.38 -9.27
C PHE A 254 -9.79 -16.90 -10.72
N VAL A 255 -8.61 -17.21 -11.26
CA VAL A 255 -8.42 -17.73 -12.62
C VAL A 255 -8.08 -19.23 -12.63
N ALA A 256 -7.16 -19.66 -11.77
CA ALA A 256 -6.72 -21.06 -11.72
C ALA A 256 -7.75 -21.98 -11.04
N GLY A 257 -8.61 -21.41 -10.18
CA GLY A 257 -9.57 -22.12 -9.36
C GLY A 257 -9.02 -22.50 -7.99
N GLU A 258 -9.91 -22.51 -7.00
CA GLU A 258 -9.63 -22.86 -5.61
C GLU A 258 -8.94 -24.24 -5.49
N GLY A 259 -7.84 -24.28 -4.75
CA GLY A 259 -6.99 -25.45 -4.55
C GLY A 259 -6.12 -25.85 -5.76
N SER A 260 -6.19 -25.11 -6.87
CA SER A 260 -5.37 -25.35 -8.07
C SER A 260 -4.45 -24.18 -8.42
N GLN A 261 -4.51 -23.10 -7.62
CA GLN A 261 -3.68 -21.91 -7.76
C GLN A 261 -2.20 -22.21 -7.45
N GLN A 262 -1.32 -21.44 -8.09
CA GLN A 262 0.12 -21.42 -7.80
C GLN A 262 0.51 -20.21 -6.97
N GLU A 263 -0.27 -19.13 -7.06
CA GLU A 263 -0.16 -17.97 -6.20
C GLU A 263 -0.83 -18.29 -4.86
N GLU A 264 -0.11 -18.12 -3.77
CA GLU A 264 -0.62 -18.40 -2.41
C GLU A 264 -1.50 -17.26 -1.92
N GLY A 265 -1.19 -16.02 -2.31
CA GLY A 265 -1.98 -14.82 -2.03
C GLY A 265 -3.15 -14.61 -2.98
N PHE A 266 -3.83 -13.47 -2.84
CA PHE A 266 -4.95 -13.03 -3.67
C PHE A 266 -6.08 -14.06 -3.69
N VAL A 267 -6.47 -14.46 -2.49
CA VAL A 267 -7.54 -15.42 -2.21
C VAL A 267 -8.78 -14.71 -1.67
N ALA A 268 -8.55 -13.71 -0.83
CA ALA A 268 -9.57 -12.88 -0.21
C ALA A 268 -10.01 -11.75 -1.16
N THR A 269 -9.03 -11.11 -1.79
CA THR A 269 -9.21 -10.01 -2.75
C THR A 269 -8.54 -10.39 -4.07
N SER A 270 -9.16 -9.98 -5.16
CA SER A 270 -8.65 -10.25 -6.50
C SER A 270 -7.72 -9.14 -6.92
N ARG A 271 -6.59 -9.47 -7.57
CA ARG A 271 -5.72 -8.48 -8.21
C ARG A 271 -6.44 -7.58 -9.21
N LEU A 272 -7.60 -7.96 -9.77
CA LEU A 272 -8.41 -7.03 -10.58
C LEU A 272 -9.06 -5.91 -9.75
N SER A 273 -9.44 -6.19 -8.50
CA SER A 273 -9.90 -5.15 -7.57
C SER A 273 -8.76 -4.18 -7.29
N ASP A 274 -7.61 -4.74 -6.97
CA ASP A 274 -6.43 -4.01 -6.55
C ASP A 274 -5.95 -3.07 -7.68
N ILE A 275 -5.84 -3.59 -8.90
CA ILE A 275 -5.53 -2.77 -10.10
C ILE A 275 -6.52 -1.60 -10.25
N ALA A 276 -7.82 -1.82 -10.05
CA ALA A 276 -8.82 -0.77 -10.20
C ALA A 276 -8.70 0.29 -9.10
N ASP A 277 -8.41 -0.13 -7.87
CA ASP A 277 -8.27 0.75 -6.71
C ASP A 277 -6.97 1.59 -6.82
N ILE A 278 -5.85 0.96 -7.19
CA ILE A 278 -4.58 1.66 -7.49
C ILE A 278 -4.76 2.69 -8.60
N LEU A 279 -5.40 2.31 -9.71
CA LEU A 279 -5.63 3.21 -10.84
C LEU A 279 -6.56 4.38 -10.47
N THR A 280 -7.45 4.22 -9.50
CA THR A 280 -8.30 5.30 -8.99
C THR A 280 -7.44 6.38 -8.33
N GLY A 281 -6.48 5.99 -7.47
CA GLY A 281 -5.54 6.92 -6.86
C GLY A 281 -4.60 7.60 -7.87
N ILE A 282 -4.16 6.86 -8.89
CA ILE A 282 -3.31 7.39 -9.98
C ILE A 282 -4.08 8.40 -10.86
N ASP A 283 -5.31 8.09 -11.27
CA ASP A 283 -6.17 8.98 -12.06
C ASP A 283 -6.48 10.27 -11.30
N PHE A 284 -6.82 10.15 -10.01
CA PHE A 284 -7.01 11.29 -9.12
C PHE A 284 -5.74 12.16 -9.03
N THR A 285 -4.57 11.54 -8.85
CA THR A 285 -3.29 12.27 -8.78
C THR A 285 -2.97 12.99 -10.09
N TYR A 286 -3.28 12.37 -11.24
CA TYR A 286 -3.10 12.99 -12.55
C TYR A 286 -3.99 14.23 -12.72
N ALA A 287 -5.26 14.16 -12.31
CA ALA A 287 -6.20 15.28 -12.42
C ALA A 287 -5.68 16.54 -11.70
N GLU A 288 -4.95 16.37 -10.60
CA GLU A 288 -4.38 17.50 -9.83
C GLU A 288 -3.14 18.13 -10.50
N ILE A 289 -2.41 17.40 -11.35
CA ILE A 289 -1.28 17.95 -12.13
C ILE A 289 -1.66 18.35 -13.56
N GLU A 290 -2.80 17.89 -14.07
CA GLU A 290 -3.29 18.16 -15.43
C GLU A 290 -3.26 19.67 -15.79
N PRO A 291 -3.71 20.61 -14.93
CA PRO A 291 -3.68 22.04 -15.27
C PRO A 291 -2.29 22.56 -15.61
N GLN A 292 -1.25 22.07 -14.92
CA GLN A 292 0.14 22.47 -15.16
C GLN A 292 0.62 21.99 -16.53
N ILE A 293 0.24 20.76 -16.91
CA ILE A 293 0.54 20.19 -18.22
C ILE A 293 -0.23 20.96 -19.30
N ALA A 294 -1.50 21.28 -19.07
CA ALA A 294 -2.36 21.96 -20.02
C ALA A 294 -1.88 23.37 -20.38
N GLU A 295 -1.27 24.09 -19.42
CA GLU A 295 -0.63 25.40 -19.67
C GLU A 295 0.51 25.32 -20.71
N LYS A 296 1.23 24.19 -20.76
CA LYS A 296 2.28 23.96 -21.76
C LYS A 296 1.75 23.33 -23.04
N ASN A 297 0.87 22.34 -22.90
CA ASN A 297 0.37 21.51 -23.99
C ASN A 297 -1.01 20.92 -23.66
N ALA A 298 -2.07 21.70 -23.89
CA ALA A 298 -3.45 21.28 -23.65
C ALA A 298 -3.85 19.98 -24.37
N ASN A 299 -3.39 19.76 -25.61
CA ASN A 299 -3.73 18.53 -26.34
C ASN A 299 -3.11 17.29 -25.71
N GLN A 300 -1.88 17.40 -25.19
CA GLN A 300 -1.24 16.30 -24.46
C GLN A 300 -1.95 16.05 -23.13
N ALA A 301 -2.27 17.10 -22.38
CA ALA A 301 -2.99 16.97 -21.11
C ALA A 301 -4.32 16.23 -21.28
N GLU A 302 -5.13 16.63 -22.27
CA GLU A 302 -6.42 16.00 -22.59
C GLU A 302 -6.24 14.55 -23.07
N GLN A 303 -5.22 14.29 -23.91
CA GLN A 303 -4.94 12.94 -24.39
C GLN A 303 -4.56 12.00 -23.24
N THR A 304 -3.65 12.42 -22.36
CA THR A 304 -3.19 11.60 -21.24
C THR A 304 -4.33 11.37 -20.24
N ALA A 305 -5.15 12.38 -19.95
CA ALA A 305 -6.36 12.23 -19.13
C ALA A 305 -7.31 11.16 -19.70
N ALA A 306 -7.60 11.23 -21.00
CA ALA A 306 -8.49 10.30 -21.66
C ALA A 306 -7.93 8.86 -21.71
N GLU A 307 -6.61 8.71 -21.94
CA GLU A 307 -5.96 7.41 -21.96
C GLU A 307 -5.91 6.76 -20.57
N LEU A 308 -5.66 7.55 -19.51
CA LEU A 308 -5.66 7.08 -18.13
C LEU A 308 -7.07 6.71 -17.65
N GLY A 309 -8.06 7.57 -17.89
CA GLY A 309 -9.46 7.26 -17.57
C GLY A 309 -9.96 6.00 -18.30
N ASN A 310 -9.55 5.78 -19.55
CA ASN A 310 -9.87 4.54 -20.27
C ASN A 310 -9.18 3.31 -19.67
N LEU A 311 -7.95 3.45 -19.16
CA LEU A 311 -7.24 2.36 -18.48
C LEU A 311 -7.98 1.97 -17.19
N LEU A 312 -8.32 2.96 -16.36
CA LEU A 312 -9.11 2.78 -15.14
C LEU A 312 -10.47 2.14 -15.45
N SER A 313 -11.25 2.70 -16.38
CA SER A 313 -12.56 2.13 -16.74
C SER A 313 -12.47 0.69 -17.26
N THR A 314 -11.35 0.32 -17.90
CA THR A 314 -11.13 -1.07 -18.33
C THR A 314 -10.88 -1.98 -17.13
N ALA A 315 -10.05 -1.55 -16.17
CA ALA A 315 -9.80 -2.29 -14.94
C ALA A 315 -11.10 -2.50 -14.13
N GLU A 316 -11.86 -1.42 -13.91
CA GLU A 316 -13.16 -1.47 -13.22
C GLU A 316 -14.13 -2.42 -13.92
N TYR A 317 -14.20 -2.36 -15.25
CA TYR A 317 -15.05 -3.25 -16.03
C TYR A 317 -14.67 -4.73 -15.84
N LEU A 318 -13.38 -5.06 -15.85
CA LEU A 318 -12.91 -6.42 -15.63
C LEU A 318 -13.21 -6.91 -14.21
N ARG A 319 -12.92 -6.08 -13.19
CA ARG A 319 -13.29 -6.33 -11.79
C ARG A 319 -14.78 -6.61 -11.65
N ASP A 320 -15.62 -5.77 -12.23
CA ASP A 320 -17.08 -5.88 -12.13
C ASP A 320 -17.61 -7.13 -12.85
N LEU A 321 -17.00 -7.52 -13.97
CA LEU A 321 -17.33 -8.79 -14.64
C LEU A 321 -16.99 -9.99 -13.76
N GLU A 322 -15.81 -10.01 -13.16
CA GLU A 322 -15.39 -11.08 -12.24
C GLU A 322 -16.32 -11.16 -11.02
N ALA A 323 -16.64 -10.02 -10.41
CA ALA A 323 -17.56 -9.93 -9.28
C ALA A 323 -18.99 -10.38 -9.67
N ALA A 324 -19.40 -10.20 -10.92
CA ALA A 324 -20.66 -10.71 -11.46
C ALA A 324 -20.63 -12.23 -11.76
N GLY A 325 -19.48 -12.89 -11.58
CA GLY A 325 -19.29 -14.33 -11.73
C GLY A 325 -18.75 -14.77 -13.09
N GLU A 326 -18.32 -13.83 -13.95
CA GLU A 326 -17.60 -14.17 -15.18
C GLU A 326 -16.31 -14.94 -14.83
N LYS A 327 -15.99 -15.96 -15.63
CA LYS A 327 -14.78 -16.77 -15.44
C LYS A 327 -13.79 -16.50 -16.55
N PHE A 328 -12.63 -16.00 -16.16
CA PHE A 328 -11.52 -15.76 -17.06
C PHE A 328 -10.61 -16.99 -17.14
N THR A 329 -9.94 -17.13 -18.29
CA THR A 329 -8.93 -18.16 -18.51
C THR A 329 -7.53 -17.55 -18.38
N ALA A 330 -6.53 -18.38 -18.09
CA ALA A 330 -5.13 -17.94 -18.06
C ALA A 330 -4.69 -17.23 -19.34
N LYS A 331 -5.17 -17.70 -20.51
CA LYS A 331 -4.89 -17.05 -21.80
C LYS A 331 -5.54 -15.66 -21.93
N GLN A 332 -6.73 -15.46 -21.35
CA GLN A 332 -7.36 -14.14 -21.31
C GLN A 332 -6.57 -13.22 -20.39
N ALA A 333 -6.13 -13.71 -19.22
CA ALA A 333 -5.28 -12.94 -18.31
C ALA A 333 -3.98 -12.48 -19.00
N ASP A 334 -3.27 -13.38 -19.69
CA ASP A 334 -2.06 -13.01 -20.45
C ASP A 334 -2.33 -11.93 -21.50
N GLN A 335 -3.43 -12.06 -22.26
CA GLN A 335 -3.77 -11.11 -23.32
C GLN A 335 -4.16 -9.74 -22.76
N LEU A 336 -5.03 -9.72 -21.74
CA LEU A 336 -5.48 -8.48 -21.10
C LEU A 336 -4.32 -7.77 -20.40
N GLY A 337 -3.47 -8.51 -19.69
CA GLY A 337 -2.28 -7.96 -19.05
C GLY A 337 -1.33 -7.31 -20.05
N ALA A 338 -1.05 -7.97 -21.18
CA ALA A 338 -0.21 -7.38 -22.23
C ALA A 338 -0.82 -6.12 -22.86
N GLU A 339 -2.14 -6.08 -23.06
CA GLU A 339 -2.85 -4.92 -23.61
C GLU A 339 -2.83 -3.73 -22.64
N MET A 340 -3.14 -3.97 -21.36
CA MET A 340 -3.14 -2.95 -20.32
C MET A 340 -1.73 -2.44 -20.01
N GLN A 341 -0.72 -3.33 -19.97
CA GLN A 341 0.68 -2.94 -19.86
C GLN A 341 1.09 -1.98 -20.99
N ALA A 342 0.78 -2.33 -22.23
CA ALA A 342 1.15 -1.49 -23.37
C ALA A 342 0.45 -0.12 -23.35
N GLN A 343 -0.74 -0.02 -22.76
CA GLN A 343 -1.43 1.26 -22.53
C GLN A 343 -0.78 2.05 -21.40
N ALA A 344 -0.51 1.39 -20.28
CA ALA A 344 0.14 1.96 -19.12
C ALA A 344 1.52 2.56 -19.45
N GLU A 345 2.35 1.84 -20.20
CA GLU A 345 3.68 2.32 -20.65
C GLU A 345 3.59 3.58 -21.52
N ARG A 346 2.55 3.70 -22.36
CA ARG A 346 2.34 4.91 -23.16
C ARG A 346 1.97 6.09 -22.28
N ILE A 347 1.09 5.90 -21.31
CA ILE A 347 0.68 6.93 -20.35
C ILE A 347 1.91 7.39 -19.55
N ALA A 348 2.67 6.46 -18.96
CA ALA A 348 3.90 6.78 -18.24
C ALA A 348 4.90 7.56 -19.11
N GLY A 349 5.05 7.20 -20.39
CA GLY A 349 5.89 7.93 -21.34
C GLY A 349 5.38 9.36 -21.64
N GLN A 350 4.06 9.57 -21.73
CA GLN A 350 3.46 10.89 -21.91
C GLN A 350 3.66 11.78 -20.69
N VAL A 351 3.48 11.23 -19.48
CA VAL A 351 3.70 11.93 -18.21
C VAL A 351 5.17 12.28 -18.02
N THR A 352 6.08 11.36 -18.35
CA THR A 352 7.53 11.62 -18.37
C THR A 352 7.90 12.77 -19.31
N GLN A 353 7.30 12.80 -20.50
CA GLN A 353 7.55 13.89 -21.45
C GLN A 353 7.00 15.23 -20.93
N ALA A 354 5.82 15.23 -20.30
CA ALA A 354 5.25 16.43 -19.68
C ALA A 354 6.13 16.96 -18.53
N ALA A 355 6.63 16.08 -17.66
CA ALA A 355 7.55 16.45 -16.58
C ALA A 355 8.79 17.18 -17.14
N LYS A 356 9.39 16.63 -18.20
CA LYS A 356 10.54 17.23 -18.88
C LYS A 356 10.23 18.61 -19.47
N ASP A 357 9.05 18.80 -20.08
CA ASP A 357 8.65 20.08 -20.67
C ASP A 357 8.34 21.15 -19.61
N LEU A 358 8.01 20.71 -18.39
CA LEU A 358 7.79 21.54 -17.21
C LEU A 358 9.04 21.76 -16.35
N ASP A 359 10.18 21.13 -16.68
CA ASP A 359 11.40 21.12 -15.86
C ASP A 359 11.16 20.53 -14.45
N ILE A 360 10.30 19.50 -14.37
CA ILE A 360 10.01 18.73 -13.17
C ILE A 360 10.86 17.46 -13.18
N GLU A 361 11.58 17.22 -12.08
CA GLU A 361 12.37 16.01 -11.88
C GLU A 361 11.45 14.82 -11.56
N ILE A 362 11.66 13.70 -12.25
CA ILE A 362 11.15 12.39 -11.85
C ILE A 362 12.23 11.72 -11.02
N GLN A 363 11.88 11.31 -9.81
CA GLN A 363 12.83 10.75 -8.86
C GLN A 363 13.18 9.31 -9.26
N GLU A 364 14.43 8.91 -9.05
CA GLU A 364 14.81 7.50 -9.14
C GLU A 364 14.23 6.76 -7.93
N GLY A 365 13.55 5.65 -8.19
CA GLY A 365 13.02 4.72 -7.18
C GLY A 365 14.10 3.90 -6.50
#